data_AF-A0A9E7A090-F1
#
_entry.id   AF-A0A9E7A090-F1
#
_cell.length_a   1.000
_cell.length_b   1.000
_cell.length_c   1.000
_cell.angle_alpha   90.00
_cell.angle_beta   90.00
_cell.angle_gamma   90.00
#
_symmetry.space_group_name_H-M   'P 1'
#
loop_
_entity.id
_entity.type
_entity.pdbx_description
1 polymer ?
#
loop_
_entity_poly.entity_id
_entity_poly.type
_entity_poly.pdbx_seq_one_letter_code
_entity_poly.pdbx_strand_id
1 'polypeptide(L)'
;MPKRQGTFPPKPEPPAASAPRAELGEEEATIRIGDFPQLRLIAWNMDPDMRLTAKGALSLYERNWRHVDQGNMPPHERELLERLILTAGNGVLHV
;
A
#
# COMPACT_ATOMS: atom_id res chain seq x y z
N MET A 1 36.29 -19.16 31.26
CA MET A 1 34.81 -19.06 31.26
C MET A 1 34.43 -17.89 30.34
N PRO A 2 33.89 -18.15 29.13
CA PRO A 2 33.75 -17.15 28.07
C PRO A 2 32.45 -16.32 28.15
N LYS A 3 32.48 -15.16 27.49
CA LYS A 3 31.55 -14.04 27.58
C LYS A 3 30.18 -14.36 26.94
N ARG A 4 29.08 -14.04 27.64
CA ARG A 4 27.71 -14.07 27.10
C ARG A 4 27.54 -12.89 26.15
N GLN A 5 27.59 -13.17 24.85
CA GLN A 5 27.26 -12.22 23.78
C GLN A 5 25.74 -11.96 23.79
N GLY A 6 25.36 -10.70 23.57
CA GLY A 6 23.96 -10.28 23.56
C GLY A 6 23.17 -10.99 22.47
N THR A 7 22.10 -11.67 22.88
CA THR A 7 21.03 -12.09 22.00
C THR A 7 20.26 -10.84 21.57
N PHE A 8 20.48 -10.39 20.34
CA PHE A 8 19.49 -9.57 19.64
C PHE A 8 18.34 -10.53 19.28
N PRO A 9 17.08 -10.23 19.61
CA PRO A 9 15.97 -11.09 19.20
C PRO A 9 15.96 -11.18 17.66
N PRO A 10 15.58 -12.31 17.06
CA PRO A 10 15.22 -12.31 15.65
C PRO A 10 14.16 -11.22 15.43
N LYS A 11 14.35 -10.37 14.41
CA LYS A 11 13.30 -9.49 13.89
C LYS A 11 12.01 -10.32 13.85
N PRO A 12 10.88 -9.84 14.40
CA PRO A 12 9.64 -10.60 14.31
C PRO A 12 9.41 -10.88 12.83
N GLU A 13 9.50 -12.15 12.46
CA GLU A 13 8.89 -12.62 11.23
C GLU A 13 7.43 -12.16 11.34
N PRO A 14 6.93 -11.36 10.39
CA PRO A 14 5.51 -11.04 10.40
C PRO A 14 4.77 -12.38 10.40
N PRO A 15 3.79 -12.58 11.30
CA PRO A 15 3.04 -13.82 11.31
C PRO A 15 2.43 -14.00 9.92
N ALA A 16 2.82 -15.11 9.27
CA ALA A 16 2.11 -15.62 8.13
C ALA A 16 0.62 -15.67 8.50
N ALA A 17 -0.19 -14.95 7.73
CA ALA A 17 -1.61 -15.20 7.58
C ALA A 17 -2.43 -15.32 8.90
N SER A 18 -2.56 -14.22 9.64
CA SER A 18 -3.89 -13.90 10.16
C SER A 18 -4.52 -12.86 9.24
N ALA A 19 -5.14 -13.37 8.18
CA ALA A 19 -6.32 -12.71 7.66
C ALA A 19 -7.20 -12.37 8.87
N PRO A 20 -7.64 -11.11 9.06
CA PRO A 20 -8.99 -10.98 9.54
C PRO A 20 -9.82 -11.73 8.50
N ARG A 21 -10.48 -12.78 8.96
CA ARG A 21 -11.69 -13.27 8.34
C ARG A 21 -12.57 -12.03 8.19
N ALA A 22 -12.44 -11.34 7.06
CA ALA A 22 -13.21 -10.18 6.69
C ALA A 22 -14.58 -10.73 6.33
N GLU A 23 -15.36 -11.01 7.37
CA GLU A 23 -16.75 -11.36 7.21
C GLU A 23 -17.46 -10.07 6.82
N LEU A 24 -17.88 -10.05 5.55
CA LEU A 24 -18.95 -9.22 4.98
C LEU A 24 -18.58 -7.77 4.68
N GLY A 25 -18.11 -7.59 3.45
CA GLY A 25 -18.07 -6.34 2.72
C GLY A 25 -17.48 -6.60 1.34
N GLU A 26 -18.24 -7.24 0.46
CA GLU A 26 -17.81 -7.60 -0.91
C GLU A 26 -17.54 -6.38 -1.82
N GLU A 27 -17.43 -5.17 -1.25
CA GLU A 27 -17.23 -3.90 -1.98
C GLU A 27 -15.86 -3.24 -1.74
N GLU A 28 -15.02 -3.76 -0.85
CA GLU A 28 -13.69 -3.19 -0.60
C GLU A 28 -12.62 -3.85 -1.47
N ALA A 29 -12.51 -3.41 -2.73
CA ALA A 29 -11.38 -3.77 -3.59
C ALA A 29 -10.06 -3.42 -2.87
N THR A 30 -9.31 -4.46 -2.46
CA THR A 30 -8.03 -4.30 -1.76
C THR A 30 -6.87 -4.31 -2.76
N ILE A 31 -6.06 -3.27 -2.71
CA ILE A 31 -4.95 -2.98 -3.63
C ILE A 31 -3.66 -3.31 -2.92
N ARG A 32 -2.89 -4.26 -3.46
CA ARG A 32 -1.58 -4.59 -2.94
C ARG A 32 -0.57 -3.56 -3.39
N ILE A 33 0.21 -3.02 -2.45
CA ILE A 33 1.18 -1.94 -2.72
C ILE A 33 2.25 -2.37 -3.74
N GLY A 34 2.76 -3.60 -3.61
CA GLY A 34 3.85 -4.11 -4.44
C GLY A 34 3.52 -4.32 -5.91
N ASP A 35 2.24 -4.38 -6.27
CA ASP A 35 1.82 -4.59 -7.67
C ASP A 35 1.89 -3.28 -8.50
N PHE A 36 2.06 -2.14 -7.83
CA PHE A 36 1.95 -0.79 -8.40
C PHE A 36 3.24 0.00 -8.09
N PRO A 37 4.13 0.23 -9.07
CA PRO A 37 5.44 0.81 -8.81
C PRO A 37 5.38 2.23 -8.24
N GLN A 38 4.45 3.09 -8.68
CA GLN A 38 4.31 4.44 -8.13
C GLN A 38 3.70 4.41 -6.72
N LEU A 39 2.70 3.57 -6.50
CA LEU A 39 2.14 3.34 -5.15
C LEU A 39 3.21 2.82 -4.20
N ARG A 40 4.06 1.89 -4.65
CA ARG A 40 5.19 1.37 -3.89
C ARG A 40 6.23 2.44 -3.57
N LEU A 41 6.53 3.31 -4.55
CA LEU A 41 7.46 4.42 -4.40
C LEU A 41 7.00 5.39 -3.30
N ILE A 42 5.73 5.79 -3.32
CA ILE A 42 5.17 6.71 -2.32
C ILE A 42 4.87 6.04 -0.98
N ALA A 43 4.63 4.74 -0.97
CA ALA A 43 4.44 3.92 0.23
C ALA A 43 5.75 3.28 0.72
N TRP A 44 6.86 4.01 0.63
CA TRP A 44 8.20 3.51 0.98
C TRP A 44 8.31 3.00 2.43
N ASN A 45 7.51 3.54 3.36
CA ASN A 45 7.41 3.10 4.76
C ASN A 45 6.51 1.87 4.99
N MET A 46 5.79 1.41 3.96
CA MET A 46 4.86 0.28 4.06
C MET A 46 5.47 -0.99 3.46
N ASP A 47 4.96 -2.11 3.95
CA ASP A 47 5.29 -3.42 3.39
C ASP A 47 4.69 -3.57 1.99
N PRO A 48 5.43 -4.05 0.98
CA PRO A 48 4.90 -4.28 -0.36
C PRO A 48 3.75 -5.29 -0.40
N ASP A 49 3.67 -6.21 0.55
CA ASP A 49 2.58 -7.18 0.65
C ASP A 49 1.34 -6.64 1.37
N MET A 50 1.45 -5.44 1.93
CA MET A 50 0.31 -4.75 2.53
C MET A 50 -0.77 -4.48 1.47
N ARG A 51 -2.01 -4.75 1.86
CA ARG A 51 -3.19 -4.47 1.06
C ARG A 51 -3.91 -3.25 1.61
N LEU A 52 -4.19 -2.29 0.75
CA LEU A 52 -4.88 -1.05 1.08
C LEU A 52 -6.28 -1.05 0.49
N THR A 53 -7.23 -0.45 1.19
CA THR A 53 -8.54 -0.16 0.60
C THR A 53 -8.40 0.91 -0.49
N ALA A 54 -9.39 1.02 -1.39
CA ALA A 54 -9.40 2.04 -2.43
C ALA A 54 -9.15 3.46 -1.88
N LYS A 55 -9.82 3.80 -0.77
CA LYS A 55 -9.64 5.07 -0.06
C LYS A 55 -8.24 5.23 0.54
N GLY A 56 -7.69 4.17 1.12
CA GLY A 56 -6.34 4.17 1.66
C GLY A 56 -5.27 4.40 0.59
N ALA A 57 -5.40 3.73 -0.56
CA ALA A 57 -4.53 3.92 -1.71
C ALA A 57 -4.63 5.34 -2.27
N LEU A 58 -5.86 5.86 -2.46
CA LEU A 58 -6.06 7.24 -2.93
C LEU A 58 -5.43 8.27 -1.98
N SER A 59 -5.63 8.11 -0.67
CA SER A 59 -5.07 9.03 0.34
C SER A 59 -3.53 9.05 0.32
N LEU A 60 -2.89 7.95 -0.08
CA LEU A 60 -1.43 7.91 -0.28
C LEU A 60 -1.02 8.68 -1.53
N TYR A 61 -1.75 8.49 -2.63
CA TYR A 61 -1.52 9.24 -3.87
C TYR A 61 -1.66 10.75 -3.64
N GLU A 62 -2.74 11.18 -2.97
CA GLU A 62 -3.01 12.58 -2.66
C GLU A 62 -1.89 13.22 -1.83
N ARG A 63 -1.58 12.62 -0.67
CA ARG A 63 -0.57 13.18 0.26
C ARG A 63 0.84 13.19 -0.29
N ASN A 64 1.16 12.28 -1.21
CA ASN A 64 2.51 12.10 -1.75
C ASN A 64 2.59 12.39 -3.25
N TRP A 65 1.61 13.08 -3.82
CA TRP A 65 1.49 13.29 -5.27
C TRP A 65 2.74 13.87 -5.91
N ARG A 66 3.38 14.82 -5.23
CA ARG A 66 4.66 15.43 -5.66
C ARG A 66 5.83 14.45 -5.84
N HIS A 67 5.73 13.23 -5.30
CA HIS A 67 6.72 12.17 -5.43
C HIS A 67 6.32 11.09 -6.44
N VAL A 68 5.10 11.15 -6.97
CA VAL A 68 4.60 10.26 -8.00
C VAL A 68 5.27 10.65 -9.32
N ASP A 69 5.97 9.70 -9.94
CA ASP A 69 6.50 9.86 -11.29
C ASP A 69 5.41 9.48 -12.30
N GLN A 70 4.67 10.49 -12.74
CA GLN A 70 3.61 10.33 -13.74
C GLN A 70 4.17 9.93 -15.12
N GLY A 71 5.42 10.28 -15.42
CA GLY A 71 6.07 9.94 -16.69
C GLY A 71 6.43 8.45 -16.77
N ASN A 72 6.68 7.84 -15.63
CA ASN A 72 6.98 6.41 -15.50
C ASN A 72 5.82 5.61 -14.86
N MET A 73 4.61 6.16 -14.87
CA MET A 73 3.41 5.46 -14.39
C MET A 73 2.92 4.50 -15.46
N PRO A 74 2.88 3.19 -15.20
CA PRO A 74 2.40 2.22 -16.16
C PRO A 74 0.88 2.37 -16.38
N PRO A 75 0.37 1.99 -17.56
CA PRO A 75 -1.03 2.21 -17.92
C PRO A 75 -2.04 1.58 -16.94
N HIS A 76 -1.75 0.38 -16.43
CA HIS A 76 -2.60 -0.33 -15.48
C HIS A 76 -2.71 0.39 -14.13
N GLU A 77 -1.65 1.08 -13.70
CA GLU A 77 -1.63 1.87 -12.47
C GLU A 77 -2.42 3.17 -12.64
N ARG A 78 -2.33 3.78 -13.82
CA ARG A 78 -3.14 4.95 -14.15
C ARG A 78 -4.63 4.63 -14.18
N GLU A 79 -5.02 3.51 -14.80
CA GLU A 79 -6.41 3.03 -14.76
C GLU A 79 -6.88 2.72 -13.35
N LEU A 80 -6.00 2.16 -12.50
CA LEU A 80 -6.32 1.99 -11.08
C LEU A 80 -6.59 3.36 -10.46
N LEU A 81 -5.67 4.31 -10.58
CA LEU A 81 -5.81 5.64 -9.99
C LEU A 81 -7.09 6.35 -10.42
N GLU A 82 -7.45 6.28 -11.71
CA GLU A 82 -8.72 6.80 -12.22
C GLU A 82 -9.93 6.15 -11.53
N ARG A 83 -9.93 4.81 -11.38
CA ARG A 83 -10.97 4.10 -10.61
C ARG A 83 -11.00 4.53 -9.14
N LEU A 84 -9.85 4.77 -8.52
CA LEU A 84 -9.78 5.25 -7.13
C LEU A 84 -10.36 6.64 -6.97
N ILE A 85 -10.04 7.55 -7.90
CA ILE A 85 -10.58 8.90 -7.90
C ILE A 85 -12.11 8.86 -8.03
N LEU A 86 -12.64 8.05 -8.95
CA LEU A 86 -14.09 7.92 -9.15
C LEU A 86 -14.81 7.30 -7.95
N THR A 87 -14.22 6.28 -7.32
CA THR A 87 -14.88 5.50 -6.25
C THR A 87 -14.66 6.08 -4.85
N ALA A 88 -13.45 6.56 -4.56
CA ALA A 88 -13.06 7.02 -3.22
C ALA A 88 -12.84 8.55 -3.12
N GLY A 89 -12.57 9.22 -4.25
CA GLY A 89 -12.32 10.66 -4.33
C GLY A 89 -13.51 11.49 -4.81
N ASN A 90 -14.68 10.87 -5.00
CA ASN A 90 -15.85 11.50 -5.62
C ASN A 90 -15.56 12.17 -6.98
N GLY A 91 -14.58 11.64 -7.73
CA GLY A 91 -14.15 12.18 -9.02
C GLY A 91 -13.08 13.28 -8.94
N VAL A 92 -12.57 13.62 -7.76
CA VAL A 92 -11.53 14.65 -7.58
C VAL A 92 -10.32 14.05 -6.88
N LEU A 93 -9.12 14.41 -7.36
CA LEU A 93 -7.87 14.09 -6.69
C LEU A 93 -7.37 15.34 -5.94
N HIS A 94 -7.20 15.25 -4.62
CA HIS A 94 -6.67 16.36 -3.82
C HIS A 94 -5.13 16.33 -3.81
N VAL A 95 -4.47 17.25 -4.54
CA VAL A 95 -2.99 17.29 -4.68
C VAL A 95 -2.40 18.67 -4.55
#